data_AF-A0AA94SAK8-F1
#
_entry.id   AF-A0AA94SAK8-F1
#
_cell.length_a   1.000
_cell.length_b   1.000
_cell.length_c   1.000
_cell.angle_alpha   90.00
_cell.angle_beta   90.00
_cell.angle_gamma   90.00
#
_symmetry.space_group_name_H-M   'P 1'
#
loop_
_entity.id
_entity.type
_entity.pdbx_description
1 polymer ?
#
loop_
_entity_poly.entity_id
_entity_poly.type
_entity_poly.pdbx_seq_one_letter_code
_entity_poly.pdbx_strand_id
1 'polypeptide(L)'
;MSIINPESDTITLGKYRPTVYSDGSLDWFVPGPDSYTVMAGDTTFFSLGGEWDKIISNYHLDTEGHDMFRYFNQPALDDAVAAGKEIRFSHDPRLKQYEGSALDWEWNYLKDEYKFKRLKKIGEYWYAIK
;
A
#
# COMPACT_ATOMS: atom_id res chain seq x y z
N MET A 1 -2.01 13.20 -2.28
CA MET A 1 -2.67 11.89 -2.06
C MET A 1 -4.00 11.83 -2.78
N SER A 2 -4.25 10.76 -3.54
CA SER A 2 -5.55 10.52 -4.19
C SER A 2 -6.05 9.11 -3.87
N ILE A 3 -7.34 8.98 -3.58
CA ILE A 3 -8.03 7.69 -3.46
C ILE A 3 -8.70 7.40 -4.81
N ILE A 4 -8.46 6.22 -5.34
CA ILE A 4 -9.02 5.74 -6.61
C ILE A 4 -10.09 4.69 -6.30
N ASN A 5 -11.17 4.68 -7.08
CA ASN A 5 -12.33 3.77 -6.92
C ASN A 5 -12.90 3.70 -5.49
N PRO A 6 -13.19 4.84 -4.82
CA PRO A 6 -13.57 4.86 -3.40
C PRO A 6 -14.82 4.03 -3.07
N GLU A 7 -15.71 3.84 -4.05
CA GLU A 7 -16.93 3.05 -3.92
C GLU A 7 -16.70 1.54 -3.87
N SER A 8 -15.49 1.04 -4.17
CA SER A 8 -15.22 -0.40 -4.14
C SER A 8 -15.30 -0.95 -2.72
N ASP A 9 -15.93 -2.10 -2.53
CA ASP A 9 -15.99 -2.81 -1.25
C ASP A 9 -14.64 -3.43 -0.85
N THR A 10 -13.58 -3.28 -1.65
CA THR A 10 -12.26 -3.81 -1.38
C THR A 10 -11.20 -2.73 -1.52
N ILE A 11 -10.20 -2.73 -0.64
CA ILE A 11 -8.96 -1.94 -0.80
C ILE A 11 -7.78 -2.87 -1.07
N THR A 12 -6.98 -2.52 -2.10
CA THR A 12 -5.73 -3.19 -2.44
C THR A 12 -4.54 -2.34 -2.01
N LEU A 13 -3.72 -2.92 -1.12
CA LEU A 13 -2.46 -2.36 -0.64
C LEU A 13 -1.28 -3.03 -1.32
N GLY A 14 -0.12 -2.37 -1.34
CA GLY A 14 1.09 -2.95 -1.90
C GLY A 14 2.17 -1.95 -2.26
N LYS A 15 3.26 -2.48 -2.80
CA LYS A 15 4.39 -1.67 -3.24
C LYS A 15 4.21 -1.22 -4.68
N TYR A 16 4.52 0.05 -4.96
CA TYR A 16 4.69 0.52 -6.32
C TYR A 16 5.97 -0.09 -6.90
N ARG A 17 5.87 -0.72 -8.06
CA ARG A 17 7.02 -1.26 -8.78
C ARG A 17 7.11 -0.63 -10.17
N PRO A 18 8.30 -0.17 -10.58
CA PRO A 18 8.51 0.42 -11.89
C PRO A 18 8.49 -0.66 -12.97
N THR A 19 8.33 -0.25 -14.23
CA THR A 19 8.62 -1.12 -15.37
C THR A 19 10.12 -1.39 -15.40
N VAL A 20 10.49 -2.66 -15.59
CA VAL A 20 11.88 -3.07 -15.80
C VAL A 20 12.06 -3.37 -17.27
N TYR A 21 12.90 -2.60 -17.96
CA TYR A 21 13.22 -2.83 -19.37
C TYR A 21 14.11 -4.07 -19.53
N SER A 22 14.23 -4.57 -20.77
CA SER A 22 15.03 -5.78 -21.07
C SER A 22 16.51 -5.65 -20.72
N ASP A 23 17.03 -4.42 -20.63
CA ASP A 23 18.41 -4.12 -20.21
C ASP A 23 18.57 -3.98 -18.69
N GLY A 24 17.49 -4.17 -17.91
CA GLY A 24 17.47 -4.03 -16.46
C GLY A 24 17.28 -2.60 -15.95
N SER A 25 17.16 -1.61 -16.83
CA SER A 25 16.85 -0.24 -16.43
C SER A 25 15.43 -0.10 -15.89
N LEU A 26 15.24 0.82 -14.94
CA LEU A 26 13.97 1.02 -14.22
C LEU A 26 13.29 2.30 -14.69
N ASP A 27 12.02 2.19 -15.09
CA ASP A 27 11.15 3.32 -15.38
C ASP A 27 10.13 3.54 -14.28
N TRP A 28 10.39 4.50 -13.40
CA TRP A 28 9.51 4.83 -12.28
C TRP A 28 8.26 5.61 -12.69
N PHE A 29 8.19 6.11 -13.94
CA PHE A 29 6.99 6.77 -14.46
C PHE A 29 5.96 5.79 -15.01
N VAL A 30 6.37 4.57 -15.37
CA VAL A 30 5.48 3.54 -15.90
C VAL A 30 5.37 2.39 -14.90
N PRO A 31 4.18 2.09 -14.35
CA PRO A 31 4.04 1.00 -13.40
C PRO A 31 4.31 -0.34 -14.07
N GLY A 32 5.12 -1.17 -13.42
CA GLY A 32 5.35 -2.56 -13.81
C GLY A 32 4.09 -3.42 -13.57
N PRO A 33 4.03 -4.62 -14.18
CA PRO A 33 2.86 -5.49 -14.08
C PRO A 33 2.57 -5.97 -12.65
N ASP A 34 3.59 -6.05 -11.79
CA ASP A 34 3.47 -6.42 -10.37
C ASP A 34 3.29 -5.20 -9.44
N SER A 35 3.14 -4.00 -9.99
CA SER A 35 2.86 -2.80 -9.20
C SER A 35 1.45 -2.85 -8.61
N TYR A 36 1.30 -2.45 -7.35
CA TYR A 36 -0.02 -2.50 -6.69
C TYR A 36 -1.10 -1.69 -7.43
N THR A 37 -0.75 -0.60 -8.12
CA THR A 37 -1.70 0.21 -8.89
C THR A 37 -2.25 -0.54 -10.11
N VAL A 38 -1.47 -1.47 -10.69
CA VAL A 38 -1.91 -2.36 -11.76
C VAL A 38 -2.70 -3.53 -11.17
N MET A 39 -2.17 -4.13 -10.10
CA MET A 39 -2.79 -5.26 -9.40
C MET A 39 -4.10 -4.89 -8.72
N ALA A 40 -4.35 -3.62 -8.38
CA ALA A 40 -5.58 -3.19 -7.74
C ALA A 40 -6.81 -3.33 -8.65
N GLY A 41 -6.64 -3.23 -9.97
CA GLY A 41 -7.75 -3.33 -10.92
C GLY A 41 -8.83 -2.29 -10.62
N ASP A 42 -10.05 -2.75 -10.36
CA ASP A 42 -11.24 -1.95 -10.03
C ASP A 42 -11.43 -1.71 -8.52
N THR A 43 -10.51 -2.19 -7.68
CA THR A 43 -10.59 -1.99 -6.22
C THR A 43 -10.11 -0.62 -5.78
N THR A 44 -10.46 -0.23 -4.55
CA THR A 44 -9.92 0.97 -3.93
C THR A 44 -8.40 0.83 -3.79
N PHE A 45 -7.67 1.87 -4.15
CA PHE A 45 -6.27 2.02 -3.75
C PHE A 45 -5.98 3.51 -3.59
N PHE A 46 -5.02 3.85 -2.75
CA PHE A 46 -4.54 5.22 -2.67
C PHE A 46 -3.17 5.32 -3.33
N SER A 47 -2.98 6.38 -4.10
CA SER A 47 -1.68 6.70 -4.70
C SER A 47 -1.15 7.99 -4.11
N LEU A 48 0.07 7.89 -3.61
CA LEU A 48 0.89 9.04 -3.24
C LEU A 48 1.80 9.47 -4.41
N GLY A 49 1.87 8.67 -5.49
CA GLY A 49 2.62 8.97 -6.70
C GLY A 49 4.06 9.43 -6.45
N GLY A 50 4.61 10.25 -7.36
CA GLY A 50 5.87 10.97 -7.15
C GLY A 50 5.77 12.12 -6.13
N GLU A 51 4.67 12.23 -5.38
CA GLU A 51 4.56 13.20 -4.28
C GLU A 51 5.26 12.71 -3.03
N TRP A 52 5.46 11.40 -2.83
CA TRP A 52 6.17 10.86 -1.67
C TRP A 52 7.58 11.47 -1.54
N ASP A 53 8.38 11.39 -2.61
CA ASP A 53 9.74 11.94 -2.64
C ASP A 53 9.75 13.48 -2.57
N LYS A 54 8.76 14.14 -3.19
CA LYS A 54 8.62 15.60 -3.14
C LYS A 54 8.20 16.10 -1.76
N ILE A 55 7.35 15.35 -1.05
CA ILE A 55 6.83 15.74 0.27
C ILE A 55 7.93 15.57 1.33
N ILE A 56 8.72 14.48 1.28
CA ILE A 56 9.91 14.32 2.13
C ILE A 56 10.89 15.49 1.90
N SER A 57 11.14 15.84 0.63
CA SER A 57 12.07 16.94 0.29
C SER A 57 11.56 18.33 0.67
N ASN A 58 10.26 18.62 0.59
CA ASN A 58 9.70 19.96 0.81
C ASN A 58 9.30 20.26 2.25
N TYR A 59 8.89 19.24 3.02
CA TYR A 59 8.29 19.42 4.35
C TYR A 59 9.18 18.96 5.51
N HIS A 60 10.39 18.44 5.25
CA HIS A 60 11.30 17.88 6.27
C HIS A 60 10.61 16.85 7.19
N LEU A 61 9.61 16.13 6.66
CA LEU A 61 8.99 15.01 7.35
C LEU A 61 10.05 13.90 7.49
N ASP A 62 9.97 13.13 8.57
CA ASP A 62 11.07 12.26 8.96
C ASP A 62 11.54 11.38 7.79
N THR A 63 12.87 11.23 7.66
CA THR A 63 13.51 10.52 6.54
C THR A 63 13.16 9.03 6.49
N GLU A 64 12.65 8.46 7.58
CA GLU A 64 12.22 7.08 7.69
C GLU A 64 10.78 6.90 7.15
N GLY A 65 9.96 7.96 7.14
CA GLY A 65 8.63 8.01 6.55
C GLY A 65 7.48 7.71 7.53
N HIS A 66 7.71 7.75 8.85
CA HIS A 66 6.68 7.51 9.85
C HIS A 66 5.61 8.61 9.87
N ASP A 67 6.01 9.87 9.74
CA ASP A 67 5.05 10.98 9.62
C ASP A 67 4.17 10.81 8.38
N MET A 68 4.77 10.40 7.26
CA MET A 68 4.04 10.12 6.02
C MET A 68 3.02 9.01 6.22
N PHE A 69 3.44 7.90 6.82
CA PHE A 69 2.56 6.78 7.14
C PHE A 69 1.39 7.23 8.03
N ARG A 70 1.67 8.03 9.06
CA ARG A 70 0.67 8.54 10.00
C ARG A 70 -0.34 9.47 9.34
N TYR A 71 0.09 10.36 8.45
CA TYR A 71 -0.81 11.35 7.83
C TYR A 71 -1.56 10.83 6.61
N PHE A 72 -1.05 9.81 5.93
CA PHE A 72 -1.63 9.34 4.67
C PHE A 72 -2.13 7.90 4.74
N ASN A 73 -1.32 6.96 5.23
CA ASN A 73 -1.70 5.54 5.23
C ASN A 73 -2.70 5.24 6.35
N GLN A 74 -2.47 5.71 7.58
CA GLN A 74 -3.39 5.46 8.70
C GLN A 74 -4.82 5.92 8.41
N PRO A 75 -5.08 7.17 7.95
CA PRO A 75 -6.45 7.60 7.64
C PRO A 75 -7.11 6.79 6.53
N ALA A 76 -6.37 6.38 5.49
CA ALA A 76 -6.92 5.52 4.45
C ALA A 76 -7.29 4.12 4.97
N LEU A 77 -6.51 3.57 5.90
CA LEU A 77 -6.84 2.31 6.55
C LEU A 77 -8.03 2.45 7.49
N ASP A 78 -8.09 3.55 8.25
CA ASP A 78 -9.20 3.87 9.15
C ASP A 78 -10.51 3.96 8.37
N ASP A 79 -10.52 4.72 7.28
CA ASP A 79 -11.68 4.87 6.38
C ASP A 79 -12.09 3.53 5.77
N ALA A 80 -11.13 2.72 5.32
CA ALA A 80 -11.42 1.41 4.75
C ALA A 80 -12.05 0.46 5.78
N VAL A 81 -11.53 0.43 7.01
CA VAL A 81 -12.09 -0.41 8.08
C VAL A 81 -13.45 0.11 8.52
N ALA A 82 -13.62 1.42 8.70
CA ALA A 82 -14.89 2.03 9.09
C ALA A 82 -15.99 1.79 8.04
N ALA A 83 -15.62 1.80 6.75
CA ALA A 83 -16.51 1.47 5.65
C ALA A 83 -16.75 -0.05 5.48
N GLY A 84 -16.11 -0.90 6.28
CA GLY A 84 -16.27 -2.35 6.23
C GLY A 84 -15.68 -2.99 4.97
N LYS A 85 -14.69 -2.34 4.32
CA LYS A 85 -14.07 -2.86 3.11
C LYS A 85 -13.24 -4.10 3.39
N GLU A 86 -13.22 -5.03 2.45
CA GLU A 86 -12.25 -6.12 2.44
C GLU A 86 -10.85 -5.55 2.19
N ILE A 87 -9.87 -5.96 3.01
CA ILE A 87 -8.50 -5.46 2.89
C ILE A 87 -7.63 -6.59 2.34
N ARG A 88 -6.96 -6.32 1.20
CA ARG A 88 -6.01 -7.26 0.60
C ARG A 88 -4.71 -6.58 0.23
N PHE A 89 -3.64 -7.37 0.20
CA PHE A 89 -2.32 -6.95 -0.22
C PHE A 89 -1.92 -7.67 -1.51
N SER A 90 -1.41 -6.93 -2.50
CA SER A 90 -0.81 -7.47 -3.73
C SER A 90 0.53 -8.15 -3.48
N HIS A 91 1.19 -7.81 -2.37
CA HIS A 91 2.47 -8.37 -1.95
C HIS A 91 2.34 -8.87 -0.52
N ASP A 92 3.09 -9.91 -0.11
CA ASP A 92 3.05 -10.35 1.29
C ASP A 92 3.83 -9.35 2.16
N PRO A 93 3.17 -8.56 3.04
CA PRO A 93 3.82 -7.55 3.87
C PRO A 93 4.77 -8.16 4.91
N ARG A 94 4.68 -9.47 5.18
CA ARG A 94 5.48 -10.16 6.22
C ARG A 94 6.85 -10.60 5.73
N LEU A 95 7.16 -10.42 4.44
CA LEU A 95 8.46 -10.80 3.89
C LEU A 95 9.54 -9.86 4.39
N LYS A 96 10.71 -10.40 4.71
CA LYS A 96 11.86 -9.65 5.27
C LYS A 96 12.28 -8.43 4.43
N GLN A 97 12.09 -8.47 3.12
CA GLN A 97 12.37 -7.33 2.23
C GLN A 97 11.45 -6.10 2.45
N TYR A 98 10.36 -6.27 3.19
CA TYR A 98 9.40 -5.22 3.53
C TYR A 98 9.45 -4.82 5.01
N GLU A 99 10.28 -5.49 5.81
CA GLU A 99 10.48 -5.15 7.23
C GLU A 99 10.86 -3.67 7.36
N GLY A 100 10.12 -2.93 8.19
CA GLY A 100 10.35 -1.48 8.36
C GLY A 100 9.91 -0.60 7.18
N SER A 101 9.14 -1.14 6.24
CA SER A 101 8.52 -0.34 5.16
C SER A 101 7.05 -0.02 5.47
N ALA A 102 6.49 0.95 4.74
CA ALA A 102 5.07 1.28 4.83
C ALA A 102 4.17 0.04 4.71
N LEU A 103 4.51 -0.91 3.84
CA LEU A 103 3.72 -2.13 3.64
C LEU A 103 3.67 -3.05 4.89
N ASP A 104 4.80 -3.15 5.60
CA ASP A 104 4.87 -3.86 6.89
C ASP A 104 4.12 -3.08 7.98
N TRP A 105 4.27 -1.76 8.01
CA TRP A 105 3.55 -0.90 8.96
C TRP A 105 2.03 -0.93 8.74
N GLU A 106 1.54 -0.96 7.51
CA GLU A 106 0.11 -1.13 7.20
C GLU A 106 -0.42 -2.43 7.83
N TRP A 107 0.32 -3.53 7.69
CA TRP A 107 -0.06 -4.80 8.30
C TRP A 107 0.01 -4.76 9.82
N ASN A 108 1.05 -4.16 10.39
CA ASN A 108 1.19 -4.01 11.85
C ASN A 108 0.05 -3.16 12.42
N TYR A 109 -0.28 -2.05 11.79
CA TYR A 109 -1.37 -1.17 12.17
C TYR A 109 -2.73 -1.88 12.18
N LEU A 110 -3.06 -2.65 11.12
CA LEU A 110 -4.30 -3.42 11.07
C LEU A 110 -4.39 -4.48 12.18
N LYS A 111 -3.28 -5.13 12.53
CA LYS A 111 -3.27 -6.07 13.67
C LYS A 111 -3.47 -5.34 14.99
N ASP A 112 -2.72 -4.27 15.22
CA ASP A 112 -2.59 -3.63 16.52
C ASP A 112 -3.84 -2.81 16.86
N GLU A 113 -4.36 -2.03 15.91
CA GLU A 113 -5.54 -1.18 16.13
C GLU A 113 -6.84 -1.92 15.85
N TYR A 114 -6.92 -2.66 14.74
CA TYR A 114 -8.17 -3.24 14.24
C TYR A 114 -8.34 -4.72 14.52
N LYS A 115 -7.36 -5.35 15.17
CA LYS A 115 -7.37 -6.76 15.62
C LYS A 115 -7.44 -7.77 14.48
N PHE A 116 -6.96 -7.42 13.29
CA PHE A 116 -6.73 -8.40 12.24
C PHE A 116 -5.72 -9.45 12.74
N LYS A 117 -5.95 -10.74 12.47
CA LYS A 117 -5.21 -11.85 13.07
C LYS A 117 -4.22 -12.49 12.12
N ARG A 118 -4.57 -12.58 10.84
CA ARG A 118 -3.76 -13.30 9.85
C ARG A 118 -3.99 -12.80 8.44
N LEU A 119 -3.01 -13.11 7.59
CA LEU A 119 -3.14 -13.01 6.15
C LEU A 119 -3.42 -14.39 5.55
N LYS A 120 -4.39 -14.47 4.65
CA LYS A 120 -4.71 -15.68 3.88
C LYS A 120 -4.41 -15.42 2.40
N LYS A 121 -3.53 -16.22 1.79
CA LYS A 121 -3.30 -16.15 0.34
C LYS A 121 -4.52 -16.70 -0.40
N ILE A 122 -5.09 -15.92 -1.31
CA ILE A 122 -6.16 -16.33 -2.23
C ILE A 122 -5.82 -15.77 -3.60
N GLY A 123 -5.53 -16.65 -4.56
CA GLY A 123 -4.96 -16.25 -5.85
C GLY A 123 -3.64 -15.51 -5.67
N GLU A 124 -3.54 -14.34 -6.31
CA GLU A 124 -2.34 -13.49 -6.27
C GLU A 124 -2.30 -12.55 -5.05
N TYR A 125 -3.33 -12.55 -4.20
CA TYR A 125 -3.46 -11.58 -3.10
C TYR A 125 -3.40 -12.23 -1.72
N TRP A 126 -3.09 -11.40 -0.73
CA TRP A 126 -3.08 -11.74 0.69
C TRP A 126 -4.19 -10.97 1.41
N TYR A 127 -5.23 -11.67 1.83
CA TYR A 127 -6.39 -11.08 2.46
C TYR A 127 -6.21 -10.99 3.97
N ALA A 128 -6.49 -9.82 4.54
CA ALA A 128 -6.47 -9.60 5.98
C ALA A 128 -7.75 -10.13 6.62
N ILE A 129 -7.60 -11.03 7.60
CA ILE A 129 -8.71 -11.71 8.27
C ILE A 129 -8.69 -11.38 9.77
N LYS A 130 -9.84 -10.94 10.30
CA LYS A 130 -10.09 -10.65 11.71
C LYS A 130 -10.46 -11.90 12.54
#